data_AF-M1C3M5-F1
#
_entry.id   AF-M1C3M5-F1
#
_cell.length_a   1.000
_cell.length_b   1.000
_cell.length_c   1.000
_cell.angle_alpha   90.00
_cell.angle_beta   90.00
_cell.angle_gamma   90.00
#
_symmetry.space_group_name_H-M   'P 1'
#
loop_
_entity.id
_entity.type
_entity.pdbx_description
1 polymer ?
#
loop_
_entity_poly.entity_id
_entity_poly.type
_entity_poly.pdbx_seq_one_letter_code
_entity_poly.pdbx_strand_id
1 'polypeptide(L)'
;MTYESDRDLMIRFYEFVAKEEMACEEAELGPERFAERLRMQQNLQEQQLEMLKYMRSFHMDDQSAILEKIHQQSNKANFETGASVLTVEQMQDVVRRRVSPLFQPR
;
A
#
# COMPACT_ATOMS: atom_id res chain seq x y z
N MET A 1 33.37 -4.03 13.46
CA MET A 1 32.12 -3.25 13.41
C MET A 1 31.54 -3.25 14.80
N THR A 2 31.55 -2.11 15.48
CA THR A 2 30.84 -1.92 16.76
C THR A 2 29.62 -1.07 16.45
N TYR A 3 28.43 -1.62 16.67
CA TYR A 3 27.18 -0.87 16.51
C TYR A 3 27.03 0.09 17.69
N GLU A 4 26.55 1.31 17.43
CA GLU A 4 26.41 2.37 18.43
C GLU A 4 25.22 2.12 19.38
N SER A 5 24.19 1.44 18.89
CA SER A 5 23.03 1.02 19.66
C SER A 5 22.40 -0.26 19.10
N ASP A 6 21.57 -0.93 19.92
CA ASP A 6 20.76 -2.07 19.48
C ASP A 6 19.82 -1.68 18.33
N ARG A 7 19.34 -0.43 18.29
CA ARG A 7 18.54 0.08 17.18
C ARG A 7 19.33 0.08 15.87
N ASP A 8 20.59 0.54 15.91
CA ASP A 8 21.44 0.57 14.72
C ASP A 8 21.79 -0.83 14.24
N LEU A 9 22.04 -1.75 15.18
CA LEU A 9 22.19 -3.17 14.87
C LEU A 9 20.93 -3.71 14.16
N MET A 10 19.74 -3.44 14.71
CA MET A 10 18.49 -3.94 14.12
C MET A 10 18.22 -3.34 12.73
N ILE A 11 18.50 -2.06 12.52
CA ILE A 11 18.38 -1.44 11.19
C ILE A 11 19.27 -2.17 10.19
N ARG A 12 20.55 -2.40 10.54
CA ARG A 12 21.49 -3.11 9.67
C ARG A 12 21.09 -4.56 9.44
N PHE A 13 20.55 -5.21 10.45
CA PHE A 13 20.02 -6.56 10.33
C PHE A 13 18.84 -6.62 9.35
N TYR A 14 17.86 -5.72 9.47
CA TYR A 14 16.73 -5.68 8.54
C TYR A 14 17.15 -5.31 7.12
N GLU A 15 18.12 -4.40 6.96
CA GLU A 15 18.70 -4.12 5.64
C GLU A 15 19.35 -5.35 5.01
N PHE A 16 20.05 -6.17 5.83
CA PHE A 16 20.65 -7.41 5.38
C PHE A 16 19.57 -8.43 4.98
N VAL A 17 18.58 -8.67 5.84
CA VAL A 17 17.49 -9.62 5.58
C VAL A 17 16.73 -9.24 4.31
N ALA A 18 16.40 -7.95 4.13
CA ALA A 18 15.69 -7.49 2.92
C ALA A 18 16.50 -7.75 1.64
N LYS A 19 17.82 -7.55 1.68
CA LYS A 19 18.70 -7.85 0.54
C LYS A 19 18.80 -9.34 0.26
N GLU A 20 18.90 -10.14 1.31
CA GLU A 20 18.96 -11.61 1.19
C GLU A 20 17.65 -12.16 0.63
N GLU A 21 16.49 -11.69 1.11
CA GLU A 21 15.19 -12.08 0.58
C GLU A 21 15.06 -11.76 -0.92
N MET A 22 15.48 -10.56 -1.35
CA MET A 22 15.52 -10.20 -2.76
C MET A 22 16.46 -11.10 -3.58
N ALA A 23 17.63 -11.45 -3.04
CA ALA A 23 18.58 -12.31 -3.71
C ALA A 23 18.08 -13.76 -3.82
N CYS A 24 17.44 -14.29 -2.77
CA CYS A 24 16.78 -15.59 -2.82
C CYS A 24 15.65 -15.61 -3.85
N GLU A 25 14.83 -14.56 -3.87
CA GLU A 25 13.74 -14.42 -4.83
C GLU A 25 14.24 -14.37 -6.28
N GLU A 26 15.32 -13.61 -6.54
CA GLU A 26 15.97 -13.59 -7.86
C GLU A 26 16.51 -14.97 -8.24
N ALA A 27 17.13 -15.69 -7.30
CA ALA A 27 17.63 -17.04 -7.52
C ALA A 27 16.51 -18.05 -7.83
N GLU A 28 15.35 -17.91 -7.19
CA GLU A 28 14.18 -18.76 -7.42
C GLU A 28 13.47 -18.47 -8.75
N LEU A 29 13.29 -17.19 -9.09
CA LEU A 29 12.54 -16.76 -10.27
C LEU A 29 13.39 -16.71 -11.54
N GLY A 30 14.70 -16.53 -11.39
CA GLY A 30 15.61 -16.14 -12.47
C GLY A 30 15.55 -14.62 -12.76
N PRO A 31 16.60 -14.07 -13.39
CA PRO A 31 16.80 -12.63 -13.50
C PRO A 31 15.70 -11.91 -14.29
N GLU A 32 15.18 -12.51 -15.37
CA GLU A 32 14.12 -11.88 -16.18
C GLU A 32 12.80 -11.77 -15.41
N ARG A 33 12.34 -12.86 -14.79
CA ARG A 33 11.08 -12.88 -14.03
C ARG A 33 11.16 -12.04 -12.77
N PHE A 34 12.33 -12.01 -12.13
CA PHE A 34 12.57 -11.13 -11.00
C PHE A 34 12.48 -9.66 -11.42
N ALA A 35 13.10 -9.27 -12.53
CA ALA A 35 13.00 -7.91 -13.07
C ALA A 35 11.55 -7.51 -13.42
N GLU A 36 10.77 -8.44 -13.99
CA GLU A 36 9.34 -8.23 -14.25
C GLU A 36 8.56 -8.01 -12.95
N ARG A 37 8.76 -8.86 -11.94
CA ARG A 37 8.12 -8.72 -10.62
C ARG A 37 8.49 -7.41 -9.95
N LEU A 38 9.77 -7.02 -9.97
CA LEU A 38 10.23 -5.76 -9.40
C LEU A 38 9.56 -4.55 -10.07
N ARG A 39 9.44 -4.58 -11.40
CA ARG A 39 8.73 -3.54 -12.17
C ARG A 39 7.24 -3.49 -11.82
N MET A 40 6.57 -4.63 -11.67
CA MET A 40 5.17 -4.68 -11.23
C MET A 40 5.00 -4.05 -9.85
N GLN A 41 5.91 -4.34 -8.92
CA GLN A 41 5.90 -3.77 -7.58
C GLN A 41 6.15 -2.25 -7.59
N GLN A 42 7.09 -1.77 -8.41
CA GLN A 42 7.34 -0.33 -8.59
C GLN A 42 6.10 0.39 -9.12
N ASN A 43 5.47 -0.13 -10.18
CA ASN A 43 4.25 0.46 -10.75
C ASN A 43 3.13 0.54 -9.69
N LEU A 44 2.97 -0.49 -8.87
CA LEU A 44 1.97 -0.51 -7.82
C LEU A 44 2.25 0.57 -6.75
N GLN A 45 3.51 0.73 -6.34
CA GLN A 45 3.91 1.78 -5.39
C GLN A 45 3.66 3.18 -5.95
N GLU A 46 3.91 3.39 -7.24
CA GLU A 46 3.59 4.65 -7.92
C GLU A 46 2.08 4.94 -7.90
N GLN A 47 1.25 3.93 -8.19
CA GLN A 47 -0.21 4.06 -8.14
C GLN A 47 -0.71 4.36 -6.72
N GLN A 48 -0.17 3.69 -5.70
CA GLN A 48 -0.49 3.98 -4.30
C GLN A 48 -0.12 5.42 -3.93
N LEU A 49 1.05 5.89 -4.36
CA LEU A 49 1.50 7.26 -4.09
C LEU A 49 0.61 8.30 -4.78
N GLU A 50 0.22 8.06 -6.03
CA GLU A 50 -0.69 8.94 -6.76
C GLU A 50 -2.08 8.98 -6.11
N MET A 51 -2.62 7.83 -5.71
CA MET A 51 -3.85 7.73 -4.93
C MET A 51 -3.75 8.53 -3.63
N LEU A 52 -2.67 8.41 -2.87
CA LEU A 52 -2.47 9.16 -1.62
C LEU A 52 -2.36 10.66 -1.85
N LYS A 53 -1.69 11.09 -2.93
CA LYS A 53 -1.62 12.51 -3.34
C LYS A 53 -3.00 13.06 -3.66
N TYR A 54 -3.82 12.30 -4.37
CA TYR A 54 -5.19 12.67 -4.68
C TYR A 54 -6.07 12.66 -3.42
N MET A 55 -5.96 11.64 -2.57
CA MET A 55 -6.70 11.53 -1.31
C MET A 55 -6.47 12.75 -0.40
N ARG A 56 -5.24 13.29 -0.39
CA ARG A 56 -4.88 14.49 0.38
C ARG A 56 -5.71 15.73 0.03
N SER A 57 -6.38 15.79 -1.12
CA SER A 57 -7.25 16.92 -1.47
C SER A 57 -8.61 16.91 -0.78
N PHE A 58 -9.00 15.81 -0.12
CA PHE A 58 -10.28 15.72 0.59
C PHE A 58 -10.19 16.17 2.05
N HIS A 59 -11.34 16.35 2.71
CA HIS A 59 -11.41 16.65 4.14
C HIS A 59 -10.85 15.49 4.98
N MET A 60 -10.36 15.76 6.19
CA MET A 60 -9.75 14.73 7.05
C MET A 60 -10.67 13.53 7.33
N ASP A 61 -11.97 13.79 7.49
CA ASP A 61 -12.93 12.72 7.68
C ASP A 61 -13.03 11.84 6.43
N ASP A 62 -12.96 12.42 5.23
CA ASP A 62 -13.04 11.74 3.94
C ASP A 62 -11.80 10.88 3.72
N GLN A 63 -10.63 11.44 4.01
CA GLN A 63 -9.38 10.68 4.01
C GLN A 63 -9.47 9.45 4.92
N SER A 64 -10.01 9.60 6.12
CA SER A 64 -10.20 8.49 7.07
C SER A 64 -11.15 7.42 6.53
N ALA A 65 -12.27 7.80 5.90
CA ALA A 65 -13.17 6.82 5.27
C ALA A 65 -12.55 6.13 4.05
N ILE A 66 -11.75 6.83 3.26
CA ILE A 66 -11.02 6.25 2.13
C ILE A 66 -10.01 5.22 2.63
N LEU A 67 -9.25 5.53 3.69
CA LEU A 67 -8.30 4.59 4.30
C LEU A 67 -9.00 3.37 4.91
N GLU A 68 -10.13 3.57 5.59
CA GLU A 68 -10.95 2.47 6.12
C GLU A 68 -11.45 1.56 4.98
N LYS A 69 -11.83 2.15 3.83
CA LYS A 69 -12.23 1.39 2.65
C LYS A 69 -11.07 0.56 2.07
N ILE A 70 -9.87 1.14 1.98
CA ILE A 70 -8.65 0.44 1.54
C ILE A 70 -8.35 -0.75 2.47
N HIS A 71 -8.43 -0.54 3.78
CA HIS A 71 -8.21 -1.59 4.77
C HIS A 71 -9.23 -2.73 4.63
N GLN A 72 -10.52 -2.42 4.48
CA GLN A 72 -11.55 -3.43 4.25
C GLN A 72 -11.36 -4.19 2.94
N GLN A 73 -10.94 -3.51 1.87
CA GLN A 73 -10.64 -4.14 0.58
C GLN A 73 -9.44 -5.09 0.70
N SER A 74 -8.37 -4.64 1.35
CA SER A 74 -7.17 -5.45 1.60
C SER A 74 -7.50 -6.69 2.42
N ASN A 75 -8.27 -6.54 3.50
CA ASN A 75 -8.74 -7.67 4.32
C ASN A 75 -9.54 -8.69 3.51
N LYS A 76 -10.45 -8.23 2.63
CA LYS A 76 -11.25 -9.12 1.78
C LYS A 76 -10.42 -9.87 0.75
N ALA A 77 -9.29 -9.29 0.34
CA ALA A 77 -8.35 -9.89 -0.60
C ALA A 77 -7.18 -10.60 0.10
N ASN A 78 -7.28 -10.89 1.41
CA ASN A 78 -6.19 -11.48 2.21
C ASN A 78 -4.83 -10.76 2.04
N PHE A 79 -4.87 -9.43 1.96
CA PHE A 79 -3.70 -8.57 1.77
C PHE A 79 -2.92 -8.83 0.47
N GLU A 80 -3.60 -9.32 -0.56
CA GLU A 80 -3.05 -9.32 -1.91
C GLU A 80 -2.59 -7.90 -2.29
N THR A 81 -1.38 -7.79 -2.84
CA THR A 81 -0.68 -6.51 -3.01
C THR A 81 -1.50 -5.52 -3.85
N GLY A 82 -2.19 -6.01 -4.90
CA GLY A 82 -3.02 -5.18 -5.78
C GLY A 82 -4.30 -4.62 -5.13
N ALA A 83 -4.75 -5.18 -4.00
CA ALA A 83 -5.98 -4.76 -3.32
C ALA A 83 -5.82 -3.48 -2.48
N SER A 84 -4.61 -2.91 -2.43
CA SER A 84 -4.26 -1.72 -1.65
C SER A 84 -4.54 -0.39 -2.37
N VAL A 85 -4.96 -0.43 -3.64
CA VAL A 85 -5.23 0.75 -4.47
C VAL A 85 -6.73 0.93 -4.70
N LEU A 86 -7.18 2.18 -4.62
CA LEU A 86 -8.50 2.62 -5.06
C LEU A 86 -8.36 3.53 -6.27
N THR A 87 -9.30 3.41 -7.21
CA THR A 87 -9.40 4.37 -8.32
C THR A 87 -9.96 5.70 -7.82
N VAL A 88 -9.80 6.75 -8.63
CA VAL A 88 -10.33 8.08 -8.36
C VAL A 88 -11.85 8.05 -8.17
N GLU A 89 -12.55 7.28 -9.01
CA GLU A 89 -14.01 7.12 -8.95
C GLU A 89 -14.42 6.44 -7.64
N GLN A 90 -13.69 5.40 -7.22
CA GLN A 90 -13.95 4.70 -5.97
C GLN A 90 -13.77 5.62 -4.75
N MET A 91 -12.74 6.47 -4.76
CA MET A 91 -12.54 7.47 -3.70
C MET A 91 -13.67 8.51 -3.69
N GLN A 92 -14.07 9.04 -4.85
CA GLN A 92 -15.18 9.98 -4.95
C GLN A 92 -16.49 9.36 -4.47
N ASP A 93 -16.73 8.09 -4.76
CA ASP A 93 -17.91 7.36 -4.29
C ASP A 93 -17.95 7.21 -2.76
N VAL A 94 -16.80 6.96 -2.13
CA VAL A 94 -16.69 6.92 -0.65
C VAL A 94 -17.10 8.27 -0.05
N VAL A 95 -16.62 9.37 -0.63
CA VAL A 95 -16.94 10.73 -0.19
C VAL A 95 -18.43 11.03 -0.40
N ARG A 96 -18.96 10.80 -1.61
CA ARG A 96 -20.36 11.06 -1.96
C ARG A 96 -21.35 10.32 -1.07
N ARG A 97 -21.09 9.04 -0.75
CA ARG A 97 -21.98 8.23 0.10
C ARG A 97 -22.13 8.78 1.51
N ARG A 98 -21.17 9.58 1.99
CA ARG A 98 -21.27 10.24 3.31
C ARG A 98 -21.94 11.61 3.25
N VAL A 99 -21.83 12.31 2.12
CA VAL A 99 -22.50 13.60 1.91
C VAL A 99 -23.98 13.43 1.57
N SER A 100 -24.39 12.28 1.02
CA SER A 100 -25.81 11.94 0.89
C SER A 100 -26.43 11.81 2.29
N PRO A 101 -27.47 12.61 2.63
CA PRO A 101 -28.18 12.43 3.88
C PRO A 101 -28.71 11.01 3.91
N LEU A 102 -28.38 10.30 4.99
CA LEU A 102 -28.99 9.02 5.34
C LEU A 102 -30.50 9.15 5.12
N PHE A 103 -31.02 8.46 4.10
CA PHE A 103 -32.45 8.17 4.01
C PHE A 103 -32.82 7.51 5.34
N GLN A 104 -33.49 8.25 6.23
CA GLN A 104 -34.20 7.70 7.37
C GLN A 104 -35.58 7.28 6.84
N PRO A 105 -35.88 5.98 6.69
CA PRO A 105 -37.26 5.55 6.51
C PRO A 105 -37.99 5.86 7.82
N ARG A 106 -39.11 6.56 7.68
CA ARG A 106 -40.04 6.86 8.77
C ARG A 106 -40.86 5.63 9.14
#